data_AF-A0A3M1FCV5-F1
#
_entry.id   AF-A0A3M1FCV5-F1
#
_cell.length_a   1.000
_cell.length_b   1.000
_cell.length_c   1.000
_cell.angle_alpha   90.00
_cell.angle_beta   90.00
_cell.angle_gamma   90.00
#
_symmetry.space_group_name_H-M   'P 1'
#
loop_
_entity.id
_entity.type
_entity.pdbx_description
1 polymer ?
#
loop_
_entity_poly.entity_id
_entity_poly.type
_entity_poly.pdbx_seq_one_letter_code
_entity_poly.pdbx_strand_id
1 'polypeptide(L)'
;MKCPGQSLNTRKPEDYVSYQDCKKCGTEVEFFYDDLKRKCHNCGEVVEKDYDKLMKDYGCAQWCDYAESCLGKKTYQKFKETKERASLLEKLIQSIPEEDDEAREFIEEAVKSTKTDELIDTENIIKPLKEKNKELYERVRKYYANFEY
;
A
#
# COMPACT_ATOMS: atom_id res chain seq x y z
N MET A 1 24.22 -12.87 -15.89
CA MET A 1 24.20 -11.72 -14.96
C MET A 1 23.37 -12.10 -13.74
N LYS A 2 23.76 -11.71 -12.52
CA LYS A 2 22.98 -11.98 -11.29
C LYS A 2 22.01 -10.82 -11.04
N CYS A 3 20.77 -11.10 -10.65
CA CYS A 3 19.78 -10.07 -10.35
C CYS A 3 20.25 -9.25 -9.12
N PRO A 4 20.49 -7.94 -9.25
CA PRO A 4 20.96 -7.14 -8.12
C PRO A 4 19.89 -7.03 -7.02
N GLY A 5 18.60 -7.07 -7.39
CA GLY A 5 17.48 -7.11 -6.44
C GLY A 5 17.33 -8.40 -5.64
N GLN A 6 18.03 -9.48 -6.04
CA GLN A 6 18.11 -10.73 -5.26
C GLN A 6 19.37 -10.79 -4.37
N SER A 7 20.17 -9.73 -4.35
CA SER A 7 21.33 -9.65 -3.45
C SER A 7 20.85 -9.48 -2.02
N LEU A 8 21.25 -10.39 -1.13
CA LEU A 8 20.97 -10.27 0.31
C LEU A 8 21.57 -8.99 0.92
N ASN A 9 22.62 -8.45 0.29
CA ASN A 9 23.33 -7.27 0.76
C ASN A 9 22.51 -5.97 0.70
N THR A 10 21.38 -5.95 -0.04
CA THR A 10 20.52 -4.78 -0.15
C THR A 10 19.26 -4.86 0.72
N ARG A 11 19.07 -5.95 1.48
CA ARG A 11 17.91 -6.14 2.35
C ARG A 11 18.18 -5.63 3.76
N LYS A 12 17.18 -4.99 4.35
CA LYS A 12 17.18 -4.63 5.77
C LYS A 12 16.72 -5.84 6.61
N PRO A 13 17.06 -5.91 7.91
CA PRO A 13 16.62 -7.00 8.78
C PRO A 13 15.11 -7.24 8.76
N GLU A 14 14.32 -6.18 8.60
CA GLU A 14 12.85 -6.23 8.56
C GLU A 14 12.31 -6.90 7.29
N ASP A 15 13.10 -7.00 6.22
CA ASP A 15 12.70 -7.62 4.95
C ASP A 15 12.84 -9.16 4.97
N TYR A 16 13.48 -9.71 6.00
CA TYR A 16 13.75 -11.15 6.08
C TYR A 16 12.59 -11.96 6.64
N VAL A 17 11.74 -11.34 7.45
CA VAL A 17 10.67 -12.01 8.19
C VAL A 17 9.39 -11.19 8.10
N SER A 18 8.29 -11.87 7.82
CA SER A 18 6.95 -11.28 7.79
C SER A 18 5.98 -12.18 8.54
N TYR A 19 4.96 -11.57 9.12
CA TYR A 19 3.96 -12.27 9.93
C TYR A 19 2.58 -12.21 9.27
N GLN A 20 1.82 -13.28 9.37
CA GLN A 20 0.46 -13.37 8.83
C GLN A 20 -0.42 -14.26 9.70
N ASP A 21 -1.63 -13.78 10.00
CA ASP A 21 -2.60 -14.57 10.76
C ASP A 21 -3.10 -15.79 9.96
N CYS A 22 -3.08 -16.95 10.62
CA CYS A 22 -3.71 -18.15 10.12
C CYS A 22 -5.22 -17.92 10.01
N LYS A 23 -5.77 -17.96 8.79
CA LYS A 23 -7.20 -17.76 8.54
C LYS A 23 -8.13 -18.79 9.22
N LYS A 24 -7.58 -19.92 9.69
CA LYS A 24 -8.33 -20.97 10.40
C LYS A 24 -8.41 -20.77 11.91
N CYS A 25 -7.35 -20.31 12.56
CA CYS A 25 -7.28 -20.26 14.02
C CYS A 25 -6.82 -18.91 14.60
N GLY A 26 -6.51 -17.94 13.74
CA GLY A 26 -6.05 -16.61 14.14
C GLY A 26 -4.62 -16.54 14.66
N THR A 27 -3.93 -17.67 14.83
CA THR A 27 -2.53 -17.68 15.27
C THR A 27 -1.62 -17.07 14.21
N GLU A 28 -0.74 -16.16 14.65
CA GLU A 28 0.27 -15.55 13.80
C GLU A 28 1.27 -16.60 13.28
N VAL A 29 1.54 -16.56 11.99
CA VAL A 29 2.49 -17.44 11.32
C VAL A 29 3.64 -16.61 10.78
N GLU A 30 4.86 -16.99 11.18
CA GLU A 30 6.10 -16.42 10.69
C GLU A 30 6.47 -17.01 9.31
N PHE A 31 6.82 -16.12 8.39
CA PHE A 31 7.33 -16.42 7.06
C PHE A 31 8.67 -15.74 6.83
N PHE A 32 9.67 -16.51 6.41
CA PHE A 32 10.90 -15.97 5.85
C PHE A 32 10.65 -15.37 4.45
N TYR A 33 11.60 -14.58 3.96
CA TYR A 33 11.50 -13.91 2.67
C TYR A 33 11.26 -14.88 1.49
N ASP A 34 11.79 -16.10 1.57
CA ASP A 34 11.71 -17.14 0.54
C ASP A 34 10.63 -18.20 0.82
N ASP A 35 9.93 -18.11 1.95
CA ASP A 35 8.82 -19.00 2.25
C ASP A 35 7.62 -18.68 1.35
N LEU A 36 7.14 -19.67 0.60
CA LEU A 36 5.88 -19.57 -0.15
C LEU A 36 4.68 -20.07 0.68
N LYS A 37 4.93 -21.00 1.60
CA LYS A 37 3.90 -21.62 2.45
C LYS A 37 4.52 -22.12 3.75
N ARG A 38 3.76 -22.03 4.83
CA ARG A 38 4.17 -22.48 6.18
C ARG A 38 3.01 -23.22 6.85
N LYS A 39 3.33 -24.20 7.70
CA LYS A 39 2.30 -24.84 8.53
C LYS A 39 2.07 -23.99 9.77
N CYS A 40 0.81 -23.70 10.09
CA CYS A 40 0.45 -23.07 11.35
C CYS A 40 0.82 -24.01 12.50
N HIS A 41 1.61 -23.51 13.46
CA HIS A 41 2.07 -24.32 14.59
C HIS A 41 0.94 -24.74 15.56
N ASN A 42 -0.19 -24.02 15.54
CA ASN A 42 -1.31 -24.27 16.43
C ASN A 42 -2.31 -25.29 15.84
N CYS A 43 -2.76 -25.09 14.60
CA CYS A 43 -3.83 -25.90 14.00
C CYS A 43 -3.37 -26.83 12.85
N GLY A 44 -2.11 -26.76 12.43
CA GLY A 44 -1.54 -27.59 11.36
C GLY A 44 -1.93 -27.20 9.94
N GLU A 45 -2.77 -26.16 9.76
CA GLU A 45 -3.18 -25.67 8.44
C GLU A 45 -1.98 -25.18 7.63
N VAL A 46 -1.98 -25.46 6.32
CA VAL A 46 -0.98 -24.89 5.42
C VAL A 46 -1.41 -23.47 5.08
N VAL A 47 -0.68 -22.49 5.57
CA VAL A 47 -0.88 -21.08 5.28
C VAL A 47 0.03 -20.72 4.10
N GLU A 48 -0.57 -20.29 3.00
CA GLU A 48 0.16 -19.69 1.89
C GLU A 48 0.50 -18.24 2.26
N LYS A 49 1.75 -17.84 1.98
CA LYS A 49 2.17 -16.46 2.18
C LYS A 49 1.36 -15.59 1.23
N ASP A 50 0.75 -14.52 1.76
CA ASP A 50 -0.06 -13.60 0.98
C ASP A 50 0.71 -13.11 -0.26
N TYR A 51 0.14 -13.31 -1.45
CA TYR A 51 0.73 -12.88 -2.73
C TYR A 51 1.02 -11.38 -2.75
N ASP A 52 0.23 -10.57 -2.04
CA ASP A 52 0.48 -9.14 -1.90
C ASP A 52 1.74 -8.87 -1.07
N LYS A 53 2.06 -9.72 -0.08
CA LYS A 53 3.34 -9.66 0.67
C LYS A 53 4.49 -10.31 -0.10
N LEU A 54 4.19 -11.26 -0.98
CA LEU A 54 5.16 -11.95 -1.86
C LEU A 54 5.68 -11.04 -2.99
N MET A 55 4.79 -10.23 -3.57
CA MET A 55 5.11 -9.31 -4.67
C MET A 55 5.51 -7.90 -4.22
N LYS A 56 5.32 -7.54 -2.94
CA LYS A 56 5.53 -6.15 -2.49
C LYS A 56 6.96 -5.66 -2.51
N ASP A 57 7.96 -6.53 -2.55
CA ASP A 57 9.35 -6.10 -2.67
C ASP A 57 9.88 -6.14 -4.10
N TYR A 58 9.13 -5.55 -5.03
CA TYR A 58 9.77 -4.82 -6.13
C TYR A 58 10.47 -3.54 -5.62
N GLY A 59 10.99 -3.53 -4.38
CA GLY A 59 11.85 -2.47 -3.87
C GLY A 59 13.06 -2.25 -4.79
N CYS A 60 13.56 -3.30 -5.44
CA CYS A 60 14.58 -3.16 -6.47
C CYS A 60 14.11 -2.35 -7.69
N ALA A 61 12.82 -2.34 -8.02
CA ALA A 61 12.28 -1.54 -9.11
C ALA A 61 12.34 -0.04 -8.83
N GLN A 62 12.62 0.39 -7.60
CA GLN A 62 12.84 1.81 -7.27
C GLN A 62 14.16 2.35 -7.82
N TRP A 63 15.16 1.49 -8.00
CA TRP A 63 16.54 1.91 -8.32
C TRP A 63 17.21 1.09 -9.43
N CYS A 64 16.64 -0.06 -9.83
CA CYS A 64 17.25 -0.94 -10.81
C CYS A 64 16.96 -0.46 -12.24
N ASP A 65 18.01 -0.16 -13.00
CA ASP A 65 17.91 0.26 -14.41
C ASP A 65 17.22 -0.78 -15.31
N TYR A 66 17.23 -2.05 -14.91
CA TYR A 66 16.61 -3.15 -15.65
C TYR A 66 15.18 -3.49 -15.17
N ALA A 67 14.59 -2.69 -14.28
CA ALA A 67 13.28 -3.00 -13.70
C ALA A 67 12.16 -3.07 -14.75
N GLU A 68 12.16 -2.16 -15.73
CA GLU A 68 11.13 -2.15 -16.78
C GLU A 68 11.18 -3.41 -17.65
N SER A 69 12.39 -3.86 -18.03
CA SER A 69 12.56 -5.07 -18.84
C SER A 69 12.28 -6.34 -18.02
N CYS A 70 12.57 -6.32 -16.72
CA CYS A 70 12.32 -7.44 -15.81
C CYS A 70 10.83 -7.64 -15.51
N LEU A 71 10.10 -6.56 -15.19
CA LEU A 71 8.68 -6.62 -14.82
C LEU A 71 7.73 -6.54 -16.01
N GLY A 72 8.24 -6.05 -17.14
CA GLY A 72 7.45 -5.65 -18.29
C GLY A 72 6.84 -4.25 -18.10
N LYS A 73 6.67 -3.54 -19.22
CA LYS A 73 6.22 -2.15 -19.28
C LYS A 73 4.95 -1.87 -18.46
N LYS A 74 3.91 -2.71 -18.63
CA LYS A 74 2.62 -2.52 -17.95
C LYS A 74 2.73 -2.62 -16.43
N THR A 75 3.47 -3.61 -15.93
CA THR A 75 3.66 -3.83 -14.49
C THR A 75 4.52 -2.71 -13.89
N TYR A 76 5.59 -2.32 -14.59
CA TYR A 76 6.47 -1.25 -14.13
C TYR A 76 5.79 0.13 -14.11
N GLN A 77 4.89 0.40 -15.06
CA GLN A 77 4.05 1.60 -15.05
C GLN A 77 3.14 1.63 -13.82
N LYS A 78 2.40 0.55 -13.54
CA LYS A 78 1.57 0.43 -12.34
C LYS A 78 2.35 0.59 -11.05
N PHE A 79 3.58 0.06 -11.00
CA PHE A 79 4.47 0.23 -9.85
C PHE A 79 4.81 1.72 -9.62
N LYS A 80 5.16 2.45 -10.68
CA LYS A 80 5.44 3.89 -10.61
C LYS A 80 4.22 4.69 -10.16
N GLU A 81 3.06 4.44 -10.76
CA GLU A 81 1.78 5.06 -10.39
C GLU A 81 1.45 4.81 -8.90
N THR A 82 1.63 3.58 -8.42
CA THR A 82 1.40 3.25 -7.01
C THR A 82 2.35 4.02 -6.07
N LYS A 83 3.63 4.14 -6.46
CA LYS A 83 4.63 4.87 -5.67
C LYS A 83 4.36 6.38 -5.64
N GLU A 84 4.01 6.95 -6.78
CA GLU A 84 3.63 8.34 -6.91
C GLU A 84 2.38 8.64 -6.08
N ARG A 85 1.35 7.79 -6.18
CA ARG A 85 0.14 7.90 -5.38
C ARG A 85 0.40 7.83 -3.87
N ALA A 86 1.29 6.94 -3.42
CA ALA A 86 1.68 6.85 -2.02
C ALA A 86 2.38 8.13 -1.54
N SER A 87 3.26 8.72 -2.36
CA SER A 87 3.92 10.00 -2.08
C SER A 87 2.92 11.15 -2.02
N LEU A 88 1.93 11.18 -2.92
CA LEU A 88 0.86 12.19 -2.91
C LEU A 88 -0.03 12.06 -1.67
N LEU A 89 -0.39 10.84 -1.26
CA LEU A 89 -1.14 10.62 -0.02
C LEU A 89 -0.37 11.16 1.19
N GLU A 90 0.92 10.85 1.30
CA GLU A 90 1.75 11.33 2.41
C GLU A 90 1.78 12.87 2.47
N LYS A 91 2.00 13.53 1.33
CA LYS A 91 1.96 15.00 1.25
C LYS A 91 0.58 15.57 1.59
N LEU A 92 -0.50 14.92 1.14
CA LEU A 92 -1.87 15.36 1.42
C LEU A 92 -2.16 15.29 2.91
N ILE A 93 -1.84 14.18 3.57
CA ILE A 93 -1.99 14.02 5.03
C ILE A 93 -1.17 15.08 5.79
N GLN A 94 0.07 15.35 5.35
CA GLN A 94 0.91 16.40 5.94
C GLN A 94 0.35 17.82 5.76
N SER A 95 -0.43 18.06 4.70
CA SER A 95 -1.07 19.36 4.47
C SER A 95 -2.29 19.62 5.36
N ILE A 96 -2.79 18.59 6.04
CA ILE A 96 -3.99 18.64 6.89
C ILE A 96 -3.56 18.91 8.34
N PRO A 97 -4.25 19.80 9.07
CA PRO A 97 -3.95 20.07 10.48
C PRO A 97 -3.88 18.80 11.32
N GLU A 98 -2.96 18.78 12.28
CA GLU A 98 -2.76 17.61 13.16
C GLU A 98 -3.93 17.33 14.07
N GLU A 99 -4.76 18.33 14.33
CA GLU A 99 -5.95 18.20 15.17
C GLU A 99 -7.15 17.62 14.43
N ASP A 100 -7.10 17.48 13.09
CA ASP A 100 -8.19 16.94 12.27
C ASP A 100 -7.93 15.48 11.88
N ASP A 101 -7.79 14.63 12.90
CA ASP A 101 -7.58 13.18 12.74
C ASP A 101 -8.72 12.54 11.91
N GLU A 102 -9.96 13.01 12.07
CA GLU A 102 -11.12 12.52 11.32
C GLU A 102 -10.96 12.74 9.80
N ALA A 103 -10.46 13.91 9.38
CA ALA A 103 -10.19 14.18 7.97
C ALA A 103 -9.00 13.38 7.42
N ARG A 104 -7.96 13.18 8.25
CA ARG A 104 -6.80 12.37 7.87
C ARG A 104 -7.17 10.91 7.66
N GLU A 105 -7.88 10.31 8.62
CA GLU A 105 -8.38 8.94 8.53
C GLU A 105 -9.28 8.76 7.30
N PHE A 106 -10.23 9.70 7.09
CA PHE A 106 -11.11 9.65 5.93
C PHE A 106 -10.32 9.67 4.61
N ILE A 107 -9.31 10.54 4.48
CA ILE A 107 -8.52 10.64 3.26
C ILE A 107 -7.68 9.38 3.03
N GLU A 108 -7.08 8.82 4.08
CA GLU A 108 -6.37 7.55 3.93
C GLU A 108 -7.28 6.44 3.41
N GLU A 109 -8.47 6.29 3.98
CA GLU A 109 -9.46 5.31 3.54
C GLU A 109 -9.97 5.60 2.13
N ALA A 110 -10.18 6.88 1.80
CA ALA A 110 -10.63 7.34 0.50
C ALA A 110 -9.61 7.01 -0.60
N VAL A 111 -8.32 7.29 -0.38
CA VAL A 111 -7.26 6.96 -1.33
C VAL A 111 -7.13 5.44 -1.51
N LYS A 112 -7.23 4.65 -0.42
CA LYS A 112 -7.22 3.17 -0.46
C LYS A 112 -8.42 2.60 -1.23
N SER A 113 -9.57 3.25 -1.16
CA SER A 113 -10.83 2.79 -1.77
C SER A 113 -11.05 3.29 -3.20
N THR A 114 -10.25 4.25 -3.65
CA THR A 114 -10.37 4.84 -4.99
C THR A 114 -9.95 3.84 -6.06
N LYS A 115 -10.80 3.69 -7.09
CA LYS A 115 -10.59 2.78 -8.22
C LYS A 115 -10.34 3.49 -9.55
N THR A 116 -10.35 4.82 -9.52
CA THR A 116 -10.09 5.68 -10.66
C THR A 116 -8.63 6.11 -10.67
N ASP A 117 -8.19 6.72 -11.77
CA ASP A 117 -6.84 7.28 -11.89
C ASP A 117 -6.65 8.54 -11.02
N GLU A 118 -7.73 9.15 -10.53
CA GLU A 118 -7.70 10.28 -9.60
C GLU A 118 -7.14 9.88 -8.23
N LEU A 119 -6.52 10.81 -7.48
CA LEU A 119 -6.02 10.53 -6.12
C LEU A 119 -7.15 10.15 -5.14
N ILE A 120 -8.29 10.83 -5.24
CA ILE A 120 -9.53 10.45 -4.57
C ILE A 120 -10.69 10.55 -5.57
N ASP A 121 -11.49 9.50 -5.69
CA ASP A 121 -12.72 9.49 -6.50
C ASP A 121 -13.74 10.48 -5.91
N THR A 122 -13.82 11.66 -6.52
CA THR A 122 -14.66 12.74 -5.99
C THR A 122 -16.15 12.40 -6.10
N GLU A 123 -16.55 11.67 -7.13
CA GLU A 123 -17.95 11.34 -7.41
C GLU A 123 -18.49 10.29 -6.45
N ASN A 124 -17.72 9.23 -6.20
CA ASN A 124 -18.19 8.08 -5.43
C ASN A 124 -17.75 8.11 -3.96
N ILE A 125 -16.77 8.95 -3.59
CA ILE A 125 -16.26 9.01 -2.20
C ILE A 125 -16.53 10.37 -1.57
N ILE A 126 -16.10 11.49 -2.19
CA ILE A 126 -16.23 12.82 -1.58
C ILE A 126 -17.69 13.32 -1.64
N LYS A 127 -18.39 13.22 -2.78
CA LYS A 127 -19.76 13.73 -2.89
C LYS A 127 -20.75 13.06 -1.93
N PRO A 128 -20.76 11.73 -1.75
CA PRO A 128 -21.68 11.07 -0.81
C PRO A 128 -21.43 11.46 0.66
N LEU A 129 -20.22 11.90 1.00
CA LEU A 129 -19.90 12.37 2.34
C LEU A 129 -20.77 13.57 2.74
N LYS A 130 -21.19 14.41 1.78
CA LYS A 130 -22.04 15.58 2.03
C LYS A 130 -23.35 15.24 2.74
N GLU A 131 -23.93 14.09 2.42
CA GLU A 131 -25.20 13.64 3.01
C GLU A 131 -25.00 12.94 4.36
N LYS A 132 -23.84 12.29 4.56
CA LYS A 132 -23.53 11.54 5.78
C LYS A 132 -22.95 12.40 6.90
N ASN A 133 -22.01 13.28 6.56
CA ASN A 133 -21.33 14.17 7.48
C ASN A 133 -20.95 15.46 6.76
N LYS A 134 -21.81 16.48 6.87
CA LYS A 134 -21.64 17.76 6.19
C LYS A 134 -20.41 18.53 6.68
N GLU A 135 -20.08 18.45 7.96
CA GLU A 135 -18.92 19.14 8.52
C GLU A 135 -17.62 18.55 7.99
N LEU A 136 -17.48 17.22 8.02
CA LEU A 136 -16.33 16.52 7.47
C LEU A 136 -16.22 16.75 5.95
N TYR A 137 -17.34 16.76 5.23
CA TYR A 137 -17.36 17.07 3.79
C TYR A 137 -16.73 18.43 3.47
N GLU A 138 -17.11 19.50 4.17
CA GLU A 138 -16.56 20.83 3.91
C GLU A 138 -15.06 20.90 4.21
N ARG A 139 -14.60 20.24 5.29
CA ARG A 139 -13.17 20.18 5.65
C ARG A 139 -12.36 19.39 4.61
N VAL A 140 -12.75 18.14 4.34
CA VAL A 140 -12.08 17.27 3.36
C VAL A 140 -12.06 17.91 1.98
N ARG A 141 -13.19 18.47 1.53
CA ARG A 141 -13.27 19.16 0.24
C ARG A 141 -12.30 20.35 0.20
N LYS A 142 -12.22 21.14 1.27
CA LYS A 142 -11.28 22.26 1.36
C LYS A 142 -9.83 21.79 1.30
N TYR A 143 -9.45 20.76 2.06
CA TYR A 143 -8.10 20.23 2.05
C TYR A 143 -7.72 19.68 0.68
N TYR A 144 -8.59 18.85 0.09
CA TYR A 144 -8.36 18.26 -1.22
C TYR A 144 -8.32 19.31 -2.34
N ALA A 145 -9.18 20.34 -2.30
CA ALA A 145 -9.18 21.41 -3.30
C ALA A 145 -7.96 22.35 -3.20
N ASN A 146 -7.37 22.48 -2.00
CA ASN A 146 -6.16 23.28 -1.79
C ASN A 146 -4.86 22.47 -1.98
N PHE A 147 -4.97 21.17 -2.22
CA PHE A 147 -3.82 20.30 -2.43
C PHE A 147 -3.45 20.29 -3.92
N GLU A 148 -2.31 20.89 -4.25
CA GLU A 148 -1.73 20.83 -5.60
C GLU A 148 -0.87 19.56 -5.72
N TYR A 149 -1.15 18.76 -6.76
CA TYR A 149 -0.45 17.51 -7.08
C TYR A 149 0.75 17.72 -8.01
#